data_AF-A0A6J6CTS9-F1
#
_entry.id   AF-A0A6J6CTS9-F1
#
_cell.length_a   1.000
_cell.length_b   1.000
_cell.length_c   1.000
_cell.angle_alpha   90.00
_cell.angle_beta   90.00
_cell.angle_gamma   90.00
#
_symmetry.space_group_name_H-M   'P 1'
#
loop_
_entity.id
_entity.type
_entity.pdbx_description
1 polymer ?
#
loop_
_entity_poly.entity_id
_entity_poly.type
_entity_poly.pdbx_seq_one_letter_code
_entity_poly.pdbx_strand_id
1 'polypeptide(L)'
;MEPSLPASDPLPVTPETQDDAPVASRRRTTYFVTLFAILALMGGWFYLLVFYDPGLMIDELADQAFPTQAEKICAASLAQVEKLPLANLAANPDERAANVEKSNTIFRQMIQDLRPIAPDKPSEVAQGVNEWLNDWDIYIDNREEYVQNLRKDPEARFLESTKGRSTKGITRAINGFAQVNRMESCTTPADLS
;
A
#
# COMPACT_ATOMS: atom_id res chain seq x y z
N MET A 1 -0.26 -94.04 10.01
CA MET A 1 0.76 -93.26 9.27
C MET A 1 0.03 -92.58 8.13
N GLU A 2 0.24 -91.28 7.99
CA GLU A 2 -0.66 -90.27 7.40
C GLU A 2 -1.19 -90.51 5.97
N PRO A 3 -2.36 -89.93 5.63
CA PRO A 3 -2.94 -89.90 4.29
C PRO A 3 -2.42 -88.71 3.48
N SER A 4 -2.06 -88.90 2.21
CA SER A 4 -1.77 -87.82 1.26
C SER A 4 -2.88 -87.67 0.23
N LEU A 5 -3.51 -86.49 0.25
CA LEU A 5 -4.63 -86.00 -0.56
C LEU A 5 -4.31 -85.96 -2.07
N PRO A 6 -5.31 -86.10 -2.97
CA PRO A 6 -5.22 -85.64 -4.35
C PRO A 6 -6.10 -84.41 -4.64
N ALA A 7 -5.77 -83.76 -5.77
CA ALA A 7 -6.59 -82.92 -6.64
C ALA A 7 -6.28 -81.41 -6.65
N SER A 8 -6.03 -80.91 -7.87
CA SER A 8 -6.43 -79.57 -8.33
C SER A 8 -6.47 -79.59 -9.86
N ASP A 9 -7.67 -79.57 -10.44
CA ASP A 9 -7.90 -79.29 -11.88
C ASP A 9 -7.74 -77.77 -12.15
N PRO A 10 -7.23 -77.35 -13.31
CA PRO A 10 -7.19 -75.93 -13.68
C PRO A 10 -8.54 -75.45 -14.26
N LEU A 11 -8.97 -74.26 -13.82
CA LEU A 11 -10.20 -73.59 -14.25
C LEU A 11 -10.16 -73.12 -15.72
N PRO A 12 -11.30 -73.03 -16.41
CA PRO A 12 -11.38 -72.56 -17.79
C PRO A 12 -11.35 -71.02 -17.88
N VAL A 13 -10.58 -70.49 -18.83
CA VAL A 13 -10.50 -69.06 -19.16
C VAL A 13 -11.69 -68.67 -20.06
N THR A 14 -12.52 -67.74 -19.64
CA THR A 14 -13.54 -67.08 -20.47
C THR A 14 -12.93 -65.89 -21.23
N PRO A 15 -13.30 -65.64 -22.51
CA PRO A 15 -12.79 -64.51 -23.25
C PRO A 15 -13.48 -63.21 -22.80
N GLU A 16 -12.66 -62.22 -22.45
CA GLU A 16 -13.07 -60.88 -22.05
C GLU A 16 -13.69 -60.13 -23.24
N THR A 17 -14.90 -59.63 -23.07
CA THR A 17 -15.60 -58.82 -24.08
C THR A 17 -15.02 -57.41 -24.04
N GLN A 18 -14.33 -56.99 -25.10
CA GLN A 18 -13.73 -55.66 -25.19
C GLN A 18 -14.81 -54.61 -25.46
N ASP A 19 -15.12 -53.82 -24.43
CA ASP A 19 -16.10 -52.73 -24.46
C ASP A 19 -15.41 -51.45 -24.96
N ASP A 20 -15.61 -51.09 -26.23
CA ASP A 20 -15.07 -49.86 -26.84
C ASP A 20 -15.92 -48.64 -26.43
N ALA A 21 -15.47 -47.90 -25.40
CA ALA A 21 -16.05 -46.61 -25.00
C ALA A 21 -15.36 -45.40 -25.70
N PRO A 22 -16.05 -44.25 -25.90
CA PRO A 22 -15.76 -43.31 -26.98
C PRO A 22 -14.60 -42.35 -26.67
N VAL A 23 -13.52 -42.43 -27.46
CA VAL A 23 -12.32 -41.57 -27.36
C VAL A 23 -12.59 -40.09 -27.71
N ALA A 24 -13.67 -39.79 -28.44
CA ALA A 24 -13.93 -38.47 -29.01
C ALA A 24 -14.44 -37.42 -28.00
N SER A 25 -15.20 -37.82 -26.96
CA SER A 25 -15.74 -36.86 -25.98
C SER A 25 -14.64 -36.30 -25.08
N ARG A 26 -13.67 -37.15 -24.71
CA ARG A 26 -12.55 -36.80 -23.84
C ARG A 26 -11.72 -35.67 -24.45
N ARG A 27 -11.43 -35.71 -25.76
CA ARG A 27 -10.61 -34.71 -26.47
C ARG A 27 -11.27 -33.32 -26.52
N ARG A 28 -12.58 -33.23 -26.77
CA ARG A 28 -13.31 -31.96 -26.77
C ARG A 28 -13.37 -31.34 -25.38
N THR A 29 -13.66 -32.15 -24.36
CA THR A 29 -13.65 -31.69 -22.97
C THR A 29 -12.27 -31.17 -22.56
N THR A 30 -11.19 -31.86 -22.93
CA THR A 30 -9.83 -31.37 -22.67
C THR A 30 -9.57 -30.02 -23.33
N TYR A 31 -9.99 -29.81 -24.58
CA TYR A 31 -9.80 -28.52 -25.26
C TYR A 31 -10.55 -27.37 -24.56
N PHE A 32 -11.79 -27.59 -24.14
CA PHE A 32 -12.55 -26.55 -23.43
C PHE A 32 -11.93 -26.23 -22.06
N VAL A 33 -11.48 -27.24 -21.34
CA VAL A 33 -10.78 -27.06 -20.06
C VAL A 33 -9.47 -26.29 -20.27
N THR A 34 -8.67 -26.65 -21.28
CA THR A 34 -7.42 -25.95 -21.60
C THR A 34 -7.65 -24.52 -22.03
N LEU A 35 -8.64 -24.26 -22.90
CA LEU A 35 -8.97 -22.90 -23.35
C LEU A 35 -9.45 -22.04 -22.18
N PHE A 36 -10.31 -22.59 -21.32
CA PHE A 36 -10.75 -21.89 -20.11
C PHE A 36 -9.58 -21.59 -19.18
N ALA A 37 -8.66 -22.53 -18.98
CA ALA A 37 -7.46 -22.30 -18.17
C ALA A 37 -6.58 -21.18 -18.74
N ILE A 38 -6.39 -21.13 -20.06
CA ILE A 38 -5.63 -20.06 -20.73
C ILE A 38 -6.34 -18.71 -20.57
N LEU A 39 -7.66 -18.66 -20.78
CA LEU A 39 -8.43 -17.43 -20.62
C LEU A 39 -8.44 -16.94 -19.16
N ALA A 40 -8.55 -17.85 -18.20
CA ALA A 40 -8.46 -17.53 -16.77
C ALA A 40 -7.08 -16.98 -16.41
N LEU A 41 -6.01 -17.58 -16.93
CA LEU A 41 -4.64 -17.12 -16.71
C LEU A 41 -4.41 -15.73 -17.33
N MET A 42 -4.80 -15.54 -18.59
CA MET A 42 -4.70 -14.24 -19.27
C MET A 42 -5.57 -13.18 -18.60
N GLY A 43 -6.78 -13.55 -18.16
CA GLY A 43 -7.66 -12.69 -17.38
C GLY A 43 -7.04 -12.27 -16.05
N GLY A 44 -6.36 -13.20 -15.36
CA GLY A 44 -5.59 -12.92 -14.14
C GLY A 44 -4.44 -11.93 -14.39
N TRP A 45 -3.65 -12.14 -15.45
CA TRP A 45 -2.59 -11.19 -15.82
C TRP A 45 -3.12 -9.83 -16.23
N PHE A 46 -4.20 -9.79 -17.03
CA PHE A 46 -4.85 -8.54 -17.40
C PHE A 46 -5.36 -7.80 -16.16
N TYR A 47 -5.94 -8.53 -15.21
CA TYR A 47 -6.34 -7.96 -13.93
C TYR A 47 -5.15 -7.37 -13.17
N LEU A 48 -4.04 -8.11 -13.06
CA LEU A 48 -2.84 -7.63 -12.39
C LEU A 48 -2.14 -6.46 -13.11
N LEU A 49 -2.23 -6.36 -14.43
CA LEU A 49 -1.57 -5.27 -15.17
C LEU A 49 -2.43 -4.01 -15.26
N VAL A 50 -3.76 -4.16 -15.25
CA VAL A 50 -4.70 -3.06 -15.48
C VAL A 50 -5.36 -2.57 -14.20
N PHE A 51 -5.63 -3.46 -13.24
CA PHE A 51 -6.44 -3.15 -12.06
C PHE A 51 -5.70 -3.34 -10.73
N TYR A 52 -4.62 -4.11 -10.69
CA TYR A 52 -3.81 -4.23 -9.48
C TYR A 52 -2.94 -2.99 -9.32
N ASP A 53 -3.27 -2.21 -8.30
CA ASP A 53 -2.43 -1.17 -7.75
C ASP A 53 -1.54 -1.83 -6.71
N PRO A 54 -0.21 -1.97 -6.93
CA PRO A 54 0.69 -2.55 -5.93
C PRO A 54 0.69 -1.75 -4.63
N GLY A 55 0.07 -0.56 -4.60
CA GLY A 55 -0.47 0.03 -3.39
C GLY A 55 0.60 0.25 -2.33
N LEU A 56 1.36 1.34 -2.47
CA LEU A 56 2.30 1.81 -1.45
C LEU A 56 3.20 0.69 -0.89
N MET A 57 3.69 -0.24 -1.73
CA MET A 57 4.75 -1.17 -1.31
C MET A 57 5.96 -0.33 -0.90
N ILE A 58 6.12 -0.15 0.41
CA ILE A 58 7.20 0.63 1.00
C ILE A 58 7.94 -0.34 1.91
N ASP A 59 9.17 -0.65 1.52
CA ASP A 59 10.07 -1.49 2.31
C ASP A 59 10.81 -0.63 3.35
N GLU A 60 11.18 -1.26 4.47
CA GLU A 60 12.08 -0.66 5.46
C GLU A 60 13.44 -0.36 4.81
N LEU A 61 13.99 0.82 5.07
CA LEU A 61 15.31 1.20 4.56
C LEU A 61 16.39 0.33 5.21
N ALA A 62 17.27 -0.24 4.38
CA ALA A 62 18.40 -1.03 4.86
C ALA A 62 19.39 -0.20 5.69
N ASP A 63 19.58 1.07 5.33
CA ASP A 63 20.36 2.03 6.11
C ASP A 63 19.45 2.87 7.01
N GLN A 64 19.68 2.76 8.31
CA GLN A 64 18.89 3.42 9.35
C GLN A 64 19.40 4.83 9.70
N ALA A 65 20.44 5.33 9.03
CA ALA A 65 21.01 6.66 9.27
C ALA A 65 20.02 7.80 8.98
N PHE A 66 19.26 7.71 7.88
CA PHE A 66 18.21 8.68 7.57
C PHE A 66 17.04 8.57 8.56
N PRO A 67 16.39 7.40 8.74
CA PRO A 67 15.27 7.27 9.69
C PRO A 67 15.59 7.75 11.11
N THR A 68 16.76 7.38 11.65
CA THR A 68 17.16 7.78 13.01
C THR A 68 17.30 9.29 13.18
N GLN A 69 17.76 9.99 12.14
CA GLN A 69 17.90 11.45 12.18
C GLN A 69 16.58 12.15 11.89
N ALA A 70 15.81 11.64 10.93
CA ALA A 70 14.51 12.15 10.57
C ALA A 70 13.54 12.11 11.76
N GLU A 71 13.49 11.01 12.51
CA GLU A 71 12.66 10.88 13.69
C GLU A 71 12.95 11.98 14.73
N LYS A 72 14.23 12.34 14.94
CA LYS A 72 14.58 13.44 15.87
C LYS A 72 14.06 14.80 15.40
N ILE A 73 14.16 15.07 14.10
CA ILE A 73 13.67 16.32 13.50
C ILE A 73 12.15 16.39 13.58
N CYS A 74 11.46 15.29 13.24
CA CYS A 74 10.01 15.21 13.32
C CYS A 74 9.52 15.32 14.76
N ALA A 75 10.15 14.63 15.72
CA ALA A 75 9.79 14.71 17.14
C ALA A 75 9.94 16.13 17.69
N ALA A 76 11.02 16.84 17.33
CA ALA A 76 11.20 18.24 17.71
C ALA A 76 10.15 19.16 17.08
N SER A 77 9.73 18.88 15.85
CA SER A 77 8.68 19.63 15.15
C SER A 77 7.30 19.35 15.76
N LEU A 78 7.00 18.09 16.06
CA LEU A 78 5.76 17.67 16.71
C LEU A 78 5.61 18.31 18.10
N ALA A 79 6.68 18.34 18.90
CA ALA A 79 6.69 19.01 20.20
C ALA A 79 6.45 20.54 20.10
N GLN A 80 6.67 21.16 18.94
CA GLN A 80 6.26 22.56 18.69
C GLN A 80 4.78 22.64 18.32
N VAL A 81 4.30 21.73 17.47
CA VAL A 81 2.88 21.65 17.07
C VAL A 81 1.97 21.38 18.27
N GLU A 82 2.37 20.51 19.19
CA GLU A 82 1.61 20.17 20.41
C GLU A 82 1.39 21.37 21.35
N LYS A 83 2.18 22.44 21.20
CA LYS A 83 2.01 23.69 21.97
C LYS A 83 1.00 24.64 21.33
N LEU A 84 0.57 24.36 20.10
CA LEU A 84 -0.41 25.17 19.39
C LEU A 84 -1.83 24.80 19.85
N PRO A 85 -2.78 25.75 19.84
CA PRO A 85 -4.19 25.43 20.00
C PRO A 85 -4.64 24.48 18.88
N LEU A 86 -5.39 23.43 19.24
CA LEU A 86 -5.91 22.47 18.27
C LEU A 86 -6.91 23.15 17.32
N ALA A 87 -6.70 23.01 16.01
CA ALA A 87 -7.52 23.66 15.00
C ALA A 87 -9.00 23.22 15.06
N ASN A 88 -9.26 21.93 15.32
CA ASN A 88 -10.61 21.40 15.48
C ASN A 88 -11.36 21.94 16.71
N LEU A 89 -10.67 22.52 17.69
CA LEU A 89 -11.26 23.16 18.87
C LEU A 89 -11.42 24.67 18.75
N ALA A 90 -11.00 25.28 17.63
CA ALA A 90 -11.11 26.71 17.41
C ALA A 90 -12.58 27.18 17.42
N ALA A 91 -12.84 28.36 17.97
CA ALA A 91 -14.19 28.87 18.18
C ALA A 91 -14.86 29.36 16.89
N ASN A 92 -14.06 29.70 15.88
CA ASN A 92 -14.53 30.20 14.59
C ASN A 92 -13.57 29.82 13.44
N PRO A 93 -14.01 29.93 12.17
CA PRO A 93 -13.21 29.54 11.01
C PRO A 93 -11.89 30.31 10.85
N ASP A 94 -11.85 31.60 11.21
CA ASP A 94 -10.64 32.40 11.10
C ASP A 94 -9.57 31.95 12.11
N GLU A 95 -9.97 31.67 13.34
CA GLU A 95 -9.11 31.09 14.36
C GLU A 95 -8.64 29.69 13.95
N ARG A 96 -9.52 28.86 13.39
CA ARG A 96 -9.16 27.55 12.85
C ARG A 96 -8.09 27.69 11.77
N ALA A 97 -8.34 28.54 10.78
CA ALA A 97 -7.41 28.81 9.68
C ALA A 97 -6.04 29.29 10.21
N ALA A 98 -6.02 30.21 11.18
CA ALA A 98 -4.79 30.70 11.79
C ALA A 98 -4.03 29.62 12.56
N ASN A 99 -4.72 28.69 13.24
CA ASN A 99 -4.08 27.58 13.94
C ASN A 99 -3.44 26.58 12.96
N VAL A 100 -4.12 26.27 11.84
CA VAL A 100 -3.57 25.42 10.78
C VAL A 100 -2.37 26.08 10.10
N GLU A 101 -2.41 27.39 9.84
CA GLU A 101 -1.30 28.14 9.21
C GLU A 101 -0.02 28.12 10.08
N LYS A 102 -0.17 28.18 11.41
CA LYS A 102 0.93 28.03 12.36
C LYS A 102 1.56 26.63 12.29
N SER A 103 0.76 25.57 12.28
CA SER A 103 1.29 24.21 12.18
C SER A 103 1.91 23.95 10.81
N ASN A 104 1.34 24.48 9.72
CA ASN A 104 1.94 24.40 8.37
C ASN A 104 3.34 25.02 8.33
N THR A 105 3.55 26.16 8.99
CA THR A 105 4.87 26.80 9.08
C THR A 105 5.90 25.87 9.73
N ILE A 106 5.51 25.18 10.80
CA ILE A 106 6.38 24.21 11.49
C ILE A 106 6.68 23.02 10.56
N PHE A 107 5.67 22.48 9.86
CA PHE A 107 5.89 21.37 8.94
C PHE A 107 6.77 21.75 7.74
N ARG A 108 6.63 22.97 7.19
CA ARG A 108 7.56 23.46 6.16
C ARG A 108 9.00 23.49 6.66
N GLN A 109 9.22 23.97 7.87
CA GLN A 109 10.56 23.97 8.48
C GLN A 109 11.06 22.54 8.68
N MET A 110 10.22 21.62 9.16
CA MET A 110 10.55 20.20 9.31
C MET A 110 11.04 19.60 7.99
N ILE A 111 10.33 19.84 6.87
CA ILE A 111 10.76 19.34 5.55
C ILE A 111 12.06 19.99 5.09
N GLN A 112 12.24 21.29 5.35
CA GLN A 112 13.50 21.98 5.05
C GLN A 112 14.69 21.41 5.84
N ASP A 113 14.47 20.98 7.08
CA ASP A 113 15.50 20.37 7.94
C ASP A 113 15.79 18.90 7.55
N LEU A 114 14.79 18.20 7.01
CA LEU A 114 14.92 16.81 6.55
C LEU A 114 15.66 16.69 5.21
N ARG A 115 15.46 17.62 4.29
CA ARG A 115 16.05 17.57 2.93
C ARG A 115 17.59 17.45 2.94
N PRO A 116 18.35 18.19 3.77
CA PRO A 116 19.80 18.08 3.83
C PRO A 116 20.35 16.75 4.34
N ILE A 117 19.56 15.99 5.11
CA ILE A 117 19.97 14.67 5.64
C ILE A 117 19.54 13.50 4.75
N ALA A 118 18.75 13.78 3.70
CA ALA A 118 18.35 12.77 2.73
C ALA A 118 19.57 12.20 1.99
N PRO A 119 19.55 10.92 1.60
CA PRO A 119 20.61 10.34 0.79
C PRO A 119 20.85 11.14 -0.50
N ASP A 120 22.08 11.59 -0.71
CA ASP A 120 22.49 12.49 -1.81
C ASP A 120 22.85 11.74 -3.10
N LYS A 121 23.36 10.51 -2.97
CA LYS A 121 23.75 9.68 -4.10
C LYS A 121 22.52 9.10 -4.81
N PRO A 122 22.41 9.28 -6.14
CA PRO A 122 21.33 8.68 -6.92
C PRO A 122 21.23 7.18 -6.68
N SER A 123 20.12 6.75 -6.11
CA SER A 123 19.80 5.38 -5.77
C SER A 123 18.28 5.24 -5.65
N GLU A 124 17.75 4.02 -5.72
CA GLU A 124 16.32 3.76 -5.46
C GLU A 124 15.92 4.22 -4.06
N VAL A 125 16.81 4.05 -3.07
CA VAL A 125 16.63 4.57 -1.70
C VAL A 125 16.53 6.10 -1.70
N ALA A 126 17.44 6.80 -2.37
CA ALA A 126 17.39 8.26 -2.47
C ALA A 126 16.11 8.72 -3.20
N GLN A 127 15.66 7.99 -4.23
CA GLN A 127 14.42 8.29 -4.92
C GLN A 127 13.22 8.13 -4.00
N GLY A 128 13.11 7.03 -3.25
CA GLY A 128 12.02 6.78 -2.30
C GLY A 128 11.96 7.81 -1.17
N VAL A 129 13.11 8.19 -0.60
CA VAL A 129 13.18 9.25 0.42
C VAL A 129 12.74 10.60 -0.16
N ASN A 130 13.23 10.97 -1.35
CA ASN A 130 12.83 12.23 -1.99
C ASN A 130 11.35 12.22 -2.39
N GLU A 131 10.82 11.09 -2.83
CA GLU A 131 9.40 10.92 -3.12
C GLU A 131 8.55 11.11 -1.86
N TRP A 132 8.96 10.54 -0.73
CA TRP A 132 8.30 10.75 0.56
C TRP A 132 8.35 12.22 1.03
N LEU A 133 9.48 12.91 0.85
CA LEU A 133 9.61 14.34 1.16
C LEU A 133 8.71 15.20 0.25
N ASN A 134 8.57 14.82 -1.02
CA ASN A 134 7.68 15.51 -1.96
C ASN A 134 6.20 15.26 -1.63
N ASP A 135 5.87 14.07 -1.12
CA ASP A 135 4.51 13.78 -0.66
C ASP A 135 4.13 14.67 0.52
N TRP A 136 5.07 14.90 1.44
CA TRP A 136 4.91 15.86 2.53
C TRP A 136 4.65 17.28 2.03
N ASP A 137 5.38 17.74 1.01
CA ASP A 137 5.13 19.07 0.42
C ASP A 137 3.71 19.18 -0.15
N ILE A 138 3.25 18.17 -0.88
CA ILE A 138 1.87 18.14 -1.41
C ILE A 138 0.85 18.13 -0.27
N TYR A 139 1.08 17.37 0.80
CA TYR A 139 0.21 17.37 1.96
C TYR A 139 0.14 18.77 2.61
N ILE A 140 1.27 19.46 2.75
CA ILE A 140 1.29 20.84 3.29
C ILE A 140 0.57 21.80 2.33
N ASP A 141 0.75 21.67 1.01
CA ASP A 141 0.03 22.47 0.01
C ASP A 141 -1.50 22.27 0.14
N ASN A 142 -1.96 21.04 0.35
CA ASN A 142 -3.38 20.76 0.60
C ASN A 142 -3.89 21.43 1.88
N ARG A 143 -3.06 21.49 2.93
CA ARG A 143 -3.40 22.18 4.18
C ARG A 143 -3.45 23.70 3.98
N GLU A 144 -2.57 24.26 3.15
CA GLU A 144 -2.60 25.67 2.79
C GLU A 144 -3.84 26.02 1.97
N GLU A 145 -4.24 25.17 1.02
CA GLU A 145 -5.49 25.32 0.29
C GLU A 145 -6.70 25.29 1.24
N TYR A 146 -6.70 24.37 2.20
CA TYR A 146 -7.74 24.30 3.23
C TYR A 146 -7.86 25.60 4.04
N VAL A 147 -6.74 26.20 4.45
CA VAL A 147 -6.71 27.51 5.12
C VAL A 147 -7.37 28.59 4.26
N GLN A 148 -7.07 28.63 2.95
CA GLN A 148 -7.69 29.60 2.05
C GLN A 148 -9.19 29.35 1.84
N ASN A 149 -9.62 28.10 1.89
CA ASN A 149 -11.03 27.74 1.76
C ASN A 149 -11.83 28.07 3.01
N LEU A 150 -11.29 27.85 4.22
CA LEU A 150 -11.92 28.24 5.49
C LEU A 150 -12.23 29.74 5.58
N ARG A 151 -11.36 30.58 5.00
CA ARG A 151 -11.56 32.04 4.94
C ARG A 151 -12.71 32.46 4.02
N LYS A 152 -13.16 31.57 3.12
CA LYS A 152 -14.24 31.82 2.14
C LYS A 152 -15.53 31.11 2.51
N ASP A 153 -15.40 29.90 3.06
CA ASP A 153 -16.48 29.01 3.45
C ASP A 153 -16.19 28.42 4.84
N PRO A 154 -16.94 28.85 5.88
CA PRO A 154 -16.84 28.30 7.24
C PRO A 154 -16.96 26.77 7.32
N GLU A 155 -17.68 26.16 6.37
CA GLU A 155 -17.96 24.72 6.32
C GLU A 155 -17.00 23.96 5.38
N ALA A 156 -15.94 24.63 4.91
CA ALA A 156 -14.92 24.00 4.08
C ALA A 156 -14.38 22.74 4.77
N ARG A 157 -14.19 21.69 3.98
CA ARG A 157 -13.61 20.42 4.41
C ARG A 157 -12.17 20.33 3.95
N PHE A 158 -11.33 19.69 4.76
CA PHE A 158 -9.99 19.32 4.33
C PHE A 158 -10.08 18.26 3.23
N LEU A 159 -9.38 18.49 2.12
CA LEU A 159 -9.29 17.57 1.00
C LEU A 159 -7.82 17.21 0.80
N GLU A 160 -7.51 15.92 0.81
CA GLU A 160 -6.17 15.43 0.51
C GLU A 160 -6.06 14.97 -0.94
N SER A 161 -4.88 15.16 -1.52
CA SER A 161 -4.53 14.63 -2.84
C SER A 161 -4.36 13.11 -2.78
N THR A 162 -4.59 12.45 -3.92
CA THR A 162 -4.27 11.03 -4.09
C THR A 162 -2.81 10.83 -4.51
N LYS A 163 -2.21 9.71 -4.10
CA LYS A 163 -0.83 9.37 -4.48
C LYS A 163 -0.78 8.87 -5.93
N GLY A 164 -0.28 9.70 -6.85
CA GLY A 164 -0.07 9.32 -8.26
C GLY A 164 -1.37 8.81 -8.93
N ARG A 165 -1.32 7.60 -9.52
CA ARG A 165 -2.51 6.92 -10.09
C ARG A 165 -3.29 6.10 -9.07
N SER A 166 -2.85 6.03 -7.81
CA SER A 166 -3.55 5.31 -6.76
C SER A 166 -4.84 6.03 -6.38
N THR A 167 -5.80 5.26 -5.85
CA THR A 167 -7.00 5.81 -5.19
C THR A 167 -6.76 6.14 -3.72
N LYS A 168 -5.56 5.88 -3.19
CA LYS A 168 -5.23 6.16 -1.79
C LYS A 168 -4.78 7.60 -1.61
N GLY A 169 -5.23 8.22 -0.52
CA GLY A 169 -4.79 9.55 -0.08
C GLY A 169 -3.29 9.59 0.24
N ILE A 170 -2.69 10.75 0.04
CA ILE A 170 -1.26 10.98 0.21
C ILE A 170 -0.79 10.78 1.66
N THR A 171 -1.65 11.06 2.64
CA THR A 171 -1.35 10.80 4.06
C THR A 171 -1.05 9.32 4.32
N ARG A 172 -1.72 8.39 3.62
CA ARG A 172 -1.45 6.95 3.74
C ARG A 172 -0.04 6.62 3.24
N ALA A 173 0.44 7.27 2.18
CA ALA A 173 1.80 7.07 1.66
C ALA A 173 2.84 7.57 2.67
N ILE A 174 2.65 8.80 3.16
CA ILE A 174 3.52 9.43 4.15
C ILE A 174 3.62 8.56 5.42
N ASN A 175 2.47 8.15 5.95
CA ASN A 175 2.38 7.38 7.19
C ASN A 175 2.93 5.97 7.03
N GLY A 176 2.67 5.32 5.90
CA GLY A 176 3.22 4.00 5.61
C GLY A 176 4.75 4.02 5.64
N PHE A 177 5.37 4.99 4.96
CA PHE A 177 6.82 5.14 4.94
C PHE A 177 7.39 5.43 6.32
N ALA A 178 6.76 6.33 7.07
CA ALA A 178 7.18 6.66 8.43
C ALA A 178 7.13 5.43 9.35
N GLN A 179 6.04 4.65 9.29
CA GLN A 179 5.82 3.49 10.16
C GLN A 179 6.78 2.34 9.87
N VAL A 180 6.98 1.96 8.60
CA VAL A 180 7.90 0.86 8.27
C VAL A 180 9.36 1.21 8.59
N ASN A 181 9.69 2.50 8.65
CA ASN A 181 11.01 3.00 9.01
C ASN A 181 11.13 3.44 10.49
N ARG A 182 10.13 3.16 11.34
CA ARG A 182 10.17 3.47 12.79
C ARG A 182 10.43 4.95 13.07
N MET A 183 9.74 5.79 12.32
CA MET A 183 9.74 7.24 12.46
C MET A 183 8.33 7.71 12.86
N GLU A 184 7.83 7.24 14.00
CA GLU A 184 6.45 7.49 14.43
C GLU A 184 6.11 8.99 14.48
N SER A 185 7.06 9.84 14.87
CA SER A 185 6.86 11.29 14.92
C SER A 185 6.79 11.93 13.53
N CYS A 186 7.27 11.24 12.49
CA CYS A 186 7.19 11.68 11.10
C CYS A 186 5.87 11.26 10.41
N THR A 187 4.86 10.82 11.15
CA THR A 187 3.51 10.60 10.61
C THR A 187 2.74 11.93 10.52
N THR A 188 1.77 12.00 9.62
CA THR A 188 0.91 13.17 9.46
C THR A 188 0.05 13.39 10.71
N PRO A 189 -0.14 14.64 11.17
CA PRO A 189 -0.98 14.93 12.33
C PRO A 189 -2.46 14.62 12.07
N ALA A 190 -3.19 14.29 13.14
CA ALA A 190 -4.65 14.10 13.14
C ALA A 190 -5.41 15.38 13.56
N ASP A 191 -4.90 16.57 13.21
CA ASP A 191 -5.39 17.87 13.69
C ASP A 191 -6.53 18.47 12.86
N LEU A 192 -6.78 17.93 11.66
CA LEU A 192 -7.79 18.40 10.70
C LEU A 192 -8.98 17.44 10.51
N SER A 193 -9.01 16.33 11.24
CA SER A 193 -10.06 15.30 11.17
C SER A 193 -11.19 15.51 12.16
#